data_AF-A0A839A837-F1
#
_entry.id   AF-A0A839A837-F1
#
_cell.length_a   1.000
_cell.length_b   1.000
_cell.length_c   1.000
_cell.angle_alpha   90.00
_cell.angle_beta   90.00
_cell.angle_gamma   90.00
#
_symmetry.space_group_name_H-M   'P 1'
#
loop_
_entity.id
_entity.type
_entity.pdbx_description
1 polymer ?
#
loop_
_entity_poly.entity_id
_entity_poly.type
_entity_poly.pdbx_seq_one_letter_code
_entity_poly.pdbx_strand_id
1 'polypeptide(L)'
;MKKIDLFLKKSLDLVGSFFAIVILSPLLLVIAILIKIDSNGPVFFRQDRLGKDGTTFKIIKFRTMVNNAEKIGDGLSIKSESDSRITKIGSFLRNTSLDELPQLFNVIKGDMSIVGPRPPVTYHPYKGYENYPEWAKTRFKMLPGVTGLAQITVRNSVSWEKRIEWDVKYI
;
A
#
# COMPACT_ATOMS: atom_id res chain seq x y z
N MET A 1 8.54 12.78 18.10
CA MET A 1 7.61 12.00 18.96
C MET A 1 8.35 11.45 20.16
N LYS A 2 7.74 11.44 21.34
CA LYS A 2 8.32 10.79 22.52
C LYS A 2 8.34 9.27 22.29
N LYS A 3 9.29 8.56 22.89
CA LYS A 3 9.39 7.08 22.77
C LYS A 3 8.08 6.39 23.17
N ILE A 4 7.36 6.96 24.13
CA ILE A 4 6.08 6.44 24.61
C ILE A 4 4.97 6.53 23.54
N ASP A 5 4.93 7.63 22.78
CA ASP A 5 3.94 7.82 21.71
C ASP A 5 4.12 6.77 20.61
N LEU A 6 5.38 6.46 20.27
CA LEU A 6 5.71 5.44 19.28
C LEU A 6 5.37 4.03 19.78
N PHE A 7 5.55 3.77 21.07
CA PHE A 7 5.16 2.49 21.68
C PHE A 7 3.65 2.32 21.64
N LEU A 8 2.89 3.29 22.14
CA LEU A 8 1.43 3.29 22.11
C LEU A 8 0.90 3.13 20.69
N LYS A 9 1.47 3.86 19.73
CA LYS A 9 1.13 3.75 18.31
C LYS A 9 1.30 2.32 17.80
N LYS A 10 2.44 1.70 18.04
CA LYS A 10 2.71 0.31 17.60
C LYS A 10 1.74 -0.69 18.24
N SER A 11 1.42 -0.53 19.52
CA SER A 11 0.45 -1.38 20.20
C SER A 11 -0.95 -1.24 19.60
N LEU A 12 -1.39 0.00 19.33
CA LEU A 12 -2.67 0.26 18.65
C LEU A 12 -2.69 -0.30 17.23
N ASP A 13 -1.60 -0.15 16.48
CA ASP A 13 -1.47 -0.68 15.12
C ASP A 13 -1.60 -2.21 15.10
N LEU A 14 -0.95 -2.91 16.04
CA LEU A 14 -1.02 -4.37 16.18
C LEU A 14 -2.41 -4.85 16.59
N VAL A 15 -2.95 -4.30 17.69
CA VAL A 15 -4.26 -4.70 18.24
C VAL A 15 -5.38 -4.37 17.24
N GLY A 16 -5.36 -3.17 16.69
CA GLY A 16 -6.34 -2.71 15.70
C GLY A 16 -6.32 -3.56 14.43
N SER A 17 -5.14 -3.89 13.91
CA SER A 17 -5.02 -4.72 12.70
C SER A 17 -5.46 -6.17 12.96
N PHE A 18 -5.16 -6.72 14.14
CA PHE A 18 -5.62 -8.04 14.53
C PHE A 18 -7.14 -8.14 14.53
N PHE A 19 -7.82 -7.24 15.25
CA PHE A 19 -9.30 -7.24 15.29
C PHE A 19 -9.91 -6.93 13.93
N ALA A 20 -9.33 -6.00 13.16
CA ALA A 20 -9.79 -5.69 11.81
C ALA A 20 -9.71 -6.93 10.91
N ILE A 21 -8.62 -7.71 10.95
CA ILE A 21 -8.50 -8.95 10.17
C ILE A 21 -9.54 -9.97 10.60
N VAL A 22 -9.75 -10.17 11.90
CA VAL A 22 -10.75 -11.14 12.40
C VAL A 22 -12.15 -10.76 11.91
N ILE A 23 -12.56 -9.51 12.10
CA ILE A 23 -13.88 -9.00 11.70
C ILE A 23 -14.06 -9.04 10.18
N LEU A 24 -13.03 -8.65 9.42
CA LEU A 24 -13.08 -8.60 7.97
C LEU A 24 -12.81 -9.96 7.31
N SER A 25 -12.42 -10.98 8.07
CA SER A 25 -12.04 -12.29 7.50
C SER A 25 -13.10 -12.93 6.58
N PRO A 26 -14.43 -12.83 6.86
CA PRO A 26 -15.43 -13.34 5.92
C PRO A 26 -15.42 -12.58 4.59
N LEU A 27 -15.27 -11.25 4.63
CA LEU A 27 -15.18 -10.41 3.44
C LEU A 27 -13.90 -10.70 2.65
N LEU A 28 -12.76 -10.83 3.34
CA LEU A 28 -11.47 -11.18 2.70
C LEU A 28 -11.55 -12.53 1.98
N LEU A 29 -12.25 -13.51 2.57
CA LEU A 29 -12.45 -14.83 1.96
C LEU A 29 -13.35 -14.74 0.72
N VAL A 30 -14.45 -13.98 0.78
CA VAL A 30 -15.32 -13.76 -0.39
C VAL A 30 -14.54 -13.09 -1.53
N ILE A 31 -13.77 -12.05 -1.23
CA ILE A 31 -12.92 -11.36 -2.23
C ILE A 31 -11.91 -12.35 -2.84
N ALA A 32 -11.26 -13.18 -2.02
CA ALA A 32 -10.30 -14.17 -2.48
C ALA A 32 -10.92 -15.18 -3.47
N ILE A 33 -12.15 -15.63 -3.19
CA ILE A 33 -12.91 -16.52 -4.08
C ILE A 33 -13.25 -15.80 -5.40
N LEU A 34 -13.76 -14.57 -5.32
CA LEU A 34 -14.11 -13.78 -6.52
C LEU A 34 -12.89 -13.57 -7.44
N ILE A 35 -11.71 -13.30 -6.88
CA ILE A 35 -10.46 -13.14 -7.66
C ILE A 35 -10.09 -14.44 -8.38
N LYS A 36 -10.32 -15.60 -7.76
CA LYS A 36 -10.04 -16.92 -8.34
C LYS A 36 -11.00 -17.29 -9.46
N ILE A 37 -12.25 -16.84 -9.36
CA ILE A 37 -13.27 -17.04 -10.40
C ILE A 37 -12.99 -16.11 -11.60
N ASP A 38 -12.61 -14.85 -11.34
CA ASP A 38 -12.43 -13.84 -12.38
C ASP A 38 -11.15 -14.04 -13.21
N SER A 39 -10.07 -14.59 -12.61
CA SER A 39 -8.84 -14.87 -13.35
C SER A 39 -7.95 -15.96 -12.73
N ASN A 40 -7.25 -16.71 -13.59
CA ASN A 40 -6.27 -17.73 -13.17
C ASN A 40 -5.08 -17.10 -12.43
N GLY A 41 -4.51 -17.80 -11.44
CA GLY A 41 -3.28 -17.41 -10.71
C GLY A 41 -3.50 -17.10 -9.22
N PRO A 42 -2.53 -16.45 -8.53
CA PRO A 42 -2.58 -16.23 -7.08
C PRO A 42 -3.58 -15.14 -6.68
N VAL A 43 -4.17 -15.27 -5.48
CA VAL A 43 -5.08 -14.26 -4.90
C VAL A 43 -4.33 -12.98 -4.53
N PHE A 44 -3.15 -13.14 -3.93
CA PHE A 44 -2.37 -12.01 -3.44
C PHE A 44 -1.31 -11.58 -4.46
N PHE A 45 -1.22 -10.27 -4.66
CA PHE A 45 -0.13 -9.61 -5.34
C PHE A 45 0.89 -9.11 -4.31
N ARG A 46 2.17 -9.28 -4.62
CA ARG A 46 3.28 -8.82 -3.77
C ARG A 46 4.25 -7.97 -4.59
N GLN A 47 4.65 -6.84 -4.04
CA GLN A 47 5.61 -5.94 -4.72
C GLN A 47 6.56 -5.31 -3.71
N ASP A 48 7.81 -5.11 -4.12
CA ASP A 48 8.78 -4.43 -3.28
C ASP A 48 8.42 -2.94 -3.14
N ARG A 49 8.59 -2.44 -1.92
CA ARG A 49 8.28 -1.08 -1.49
C ARG A 49 9.37 -0.56 -0.56
N LEU A 50 9.58 0.75 -0.61
CA LEU A 50 10.42 1.42 0.38
C LEU A 50 9.61 1.68 1.64
N GLY A 51 10.15 1.25 2.77
CA GLY A 51 9.62 1.44 4.11
C GLY A 51 10.49 2.36 4.95
N LYS A 52 10.42 2.19 6.27
CA LYS A 52 11.13 3.03 7.23
C LYS A 52 12.64 2.99 6.98
N ASP A 53 13.29 4.16 7.02
CA ASP A 53 14.73 4.33 6.83
C ASP A 53 15.24 3.71 5.51
N GLY A 54 14.38 3.65 4.48
CA GLY A 54 14.72 3.09 3.17
C GLY A 54 14.70 1.56 3.09
N THR A 55 14.39 0.86 4.19
CA THR A 55 14.30 -0.60 4.21
C THR A 55 13.26 -1.11 3.22
N THR A 56 13.60 -2.16 2.47
CA THR A 56 12.66 -2.74 1.49
C THR A 56 11.79 -3.81 2.12
N PHE A 57 10.50 -3.80 1.84
CA PHE A 57 9.56 -4.84 2.24
C PHE A 57 8.60 -5.20 1.11
N LYS A 58 7.96 -6.37 1.21
CA LYS A 58 6.93 -6.82 0.26
C LYS A 58 5.56 -6.41 0.74
N ILE A 59 4.93 -5.45 0.06
CA ILE A 59 3.54 -5.10 0.32
C ILE A 59 2.63 -6.23 -0.16
N ILE A 60 1.56 -6.51 0.59
CA ILE A 60 0.56 -7.52 0.25
C ILE A 60 -0.71 -6.80 -0.17
N LYS A 61 -1.24 -7.13 -1.35
CA LYS A 61 -2.53 -6.65 -1.85
C LYS A 61 -3.32 -7.79 -2.44
N PHE A 62 -4.62 -7.60 -2.62
CA PHE A 62 -5.34 -8.44 -3.54
C PHE A 62 -4.91 -8.15 -4.98
N ARG A 63 -4.85 -9.20 -5.79
CA ARG A 63 -4.52 -9.07 -7.19
C ARG A 63 -5.71 -8.46 -7.94
N THR A 64 -5.47 -7.34 -8.62
CA THR A 64 -6.48 -6.64 -9.43
C THR A 64 -6.24 -6.79 -10.93
N MET A 65 -5.08 -7.29 -11.34
CA MET A 65 -4.69 -7.46 -12.74
C MET A 65 -4.60 -8.94 -13.10
N VAL A 66 -4.69 -9.26 -14.40
CA VAL A 66 -4.47 -10.61 -14.92
C VAL A 66 -3.08 -11.15 -14.54
N ASN A 67 -2.94 -12.48 -14.49
CA ASN A 67 -1.65 -13.09 -14.24
C ASN A 67 -0.64 -12.70 -15.34
N ASN A 68 0.61 -12.45 -14.95
CA ASN A 68 1.67 -11.95 -15.84
C ASN A 68 1.45 -10.53 -16.41
N ALA A 69 0.60 -9.70 -15.80
CA ALA A 69 0.42 -8.31 -16.23
C ALA A 69 1.73 -7.51 -16.28
N GLU A 70 2.73 -7.88 -15.45
CA GLU A 70 4.06 -7.30 -15.47
C GLU A 70 4.83 -7.52 -16.78
N LYS A 71 4.45 -8.53 -17.57
CA LYS A 71 5.07 -8.88 -18.88
C LYS A 71 4.31 -8.32 -20.08
N ILE A 72 3.19 -7.62 -19.86
CA ILE A 72 2.30 -7.14 -20.91
C ILE A 72 2.35 -5.62 -20.91
N GLY A 73 2.62 -4.98 -22.06
CA GLY A 73 2.54 -3.52 -22.22
C GLY A 73 3.38 -2.74 -21.21
N ASP A 74 2.76 -1.82 -20.47
CA ASP A 74 3.39 -0.92 -19.49
C ASP A 74 3.76 -1.56 -18.15
N GLY A 75 3.76 -2.89 -18.05
CA GLY A 75 4.02 -3.65 -16.83
C GLY A 75 3.06 -3.30 -15.68
N LEU A 76 3.56 -3.06 -14.48
CA LEU A 76 2.70 -2.76 -13.31
C LEU A 76 2.26 -1.29 -13.23
N SER A 77 2.70 -0.46 -14.18
CA SER A 77 2.30 0.94 -14.28
C SER A 77 0.96 1.03 -14.98
N ILE A 78 0.00 1.68 -14.33
CA ILE A 78 -1.36 1.86 -14.85
C ILE A 78 -1.47 3.30 -15.31
N LYS A 79 -1.67 3.48 -16.62
CA LYS A 79 -1.80 4.79 -17.26
C LYS A 79 -3.25 5.22 -17.47
N SER A 80 -4.18 4.26 -17.47
CA SER A 80 -5.61 4.50 -17.67
C SER A 80 -6.43 3.57 -16.80
N GLU A 81 -7.64 3.99 -16.40
CA GLU A 81 -8.62 3.13 -15.74
C GLU A 81 -9.20 2.07 -16.69
N SER A 82 -9.10 2.28 -18.01
CA SER A 82 -9.51 1.34 -19.06
C SER A 82 -8.44 0.32 -19.45
N ASP A 83 -7.45 0.10 -18.59
CA ASP A 83 -6.36 -0.84 -18.83
C ASP A 83 -6.88 -2.27 -18.94
N SER A 84 -6.71 -2.88 -20.12
CA SER A 84 -7.22 -4.22 -20.45
C SER A 84 -6.64 -5.33 -19.57
N ARG A 85 -5.56 -5.05 -18.82
CA ARG A 85 -4.96 -5.99 -17.87
C ARG A 85 -5.67 -5.99 -16.52
N ILE A 86 -6.51 -5.00 -16.24
CA ILE A 86 -7.32 -4.95 -15.01
C ILE A 86 -8.55 -5.86 -15.20
N THR A 87 -8.75 -6.75 -14.24
CA THR A 87 -9.89 -7.69 -14.24
C THR A 87 -11.18 -6.98 -13.80
N LYS A 88 -12.36 -7.57 -14.04
CA LYS A 88 -13.64 -6.93 -13.68
C LYS A 88 -13.75 -6.74 -12.16
N ILE A 89 -13.47 -7.80 -11.40
CA ILE A 89 -13.38 -7.74 -9.93
C ILE A 89 -12.23 -6.83 -9.52
N GLY A 90 -11.10 -6.86 -10.22
CA GLY A 90 -9.98 -5.99 -9.96
C GLY A 90 -10.30 -4.50 -10.06
N SER A 91 -11.09 -4.09 -11.06
CA SER A 91 -11.55 -2.71 -11.20
C SER A 91 -12.41 -2.27 -10.00
N PHE A 92 -13.37 -3.11 -9.61
CA PHE A 92 -14.20 -2.87 -8.42
C PHE A 92 -13.36 -2.74 -7.14
N LEU A 93 -12.40 -3.64 -6.92
CA LEU A 93 -11.54 -3.62 -5.73
C LEU A 93 -10.70 -2.34 -5.64
N ARG A 94 -10.19 -1.84 -6.77
CA ARG A 94 -9.41 -0.59 -6.81
C ARG A 94 -10.26 0.63 -6.51
N ASN A 95 -11.45 0.70 -7.10
CA ASN A 95 -12.38 1.82 -6.92
C ASN A 95 -12.86 1.94 -5.47
N THR A 96 -12.95 0.81 -4.77
CA THR A 96 -13.34 0.73 -3.36
C THR A 96 -12.15 0.68 -2.40
N SER A 97 -10.91 0.62 -2.91
CA SER A 97 -9.68 0.39 -2.12
C SER A 97 -9.67 -0.91 -1.30
N LEU A 98 -10.58 -1.84 -1.59
CA LEU A 98 -10.64 -3.14 -0.94
C LEU A 98 -9.42 -4.00 -1.28
N ASP A 99 -8.72 -3.71 -2.38
CA ASP A 99 -7.48 -4.37 -2.75
C ASP A 99 -6.36 -4.18 -1.72
N GLU A 100 -6.47 -3.15 -0.87
CA GLU A 100 -5.46 -2.76 0.10
C GLU A 100 -5.63 -3.43 1.47
N LEU A 101 -6.77 -4.04 1.76
CA LEU A 101 -7.03 -4.68 3.06
C LEU A 101 -5.98 -5.73 3.47
N PRO A 102 -5.39 -6.53 2.56
CA PRO A 102 -4.31 -7.45 2.94
C PRO A 102 -3.05 -6.78 3.51
N GLN A 103 -2.90 -5.46 3.37
CA GLN A 103 -1.80 -4.72 4.01
C GLN A 103 -1.89 -4.75 5.55
N LEU A 104 -3.04 -5.07 6.14
CA LEU A 104 -3.17 -5.30 7.58
C LEU A 104 -2.24 -6.44 8.06
N PHE A 105 -1.95 -7.43 7.22
CA PHE A 105 -0.96 -8.46 7.54
C PHE A 105 0.47 -7.89 7.58
N ASN A 106 0.79 -6.89 6.75
CA ASN A 106 2.06 -6.16 6.85
C ASN A 106 2.16 -5.35 8.14
N VAL A 107 1.03 -4.84 8.66
CA VAL A 107 0.99 -4.14 9.95
C VAL A 107 1.29 -5.11 11.10
N ILE A 108 0.63 -6.27 11.14
CA ILE A 108 0.92 -7.31 12.15
C ILE A 108 2.39 -7.75 12.10
N LYS A 109 2.96 -7.88 10.89
CA LYS A 109 4.36 -8.24 10.68
C LYS A 109 5.35 -7.14 11.12
N GLY A 110 4.88 -5.90 11.29
CA GLY A 110 5.69 -4.75 11.66
C GLY A 110 6.37 -4.05 10.48
N ASP A 111 6.04 -4.42 9.23
CA ASP A 111 6.53 -3.74 8.03
C ASP A 111 5.81 -2.39 7.79
N MET A 112 4.55 -2.31 8.24
CA MET A 112 3.65 -1.16 8.05
C MET A 112 2.98 -0.76 9.37
N SER A 113 2.25 0.34 9.32
CA SER A 113 1.39 0.89 10.34
C SER A 113 -0.02 1.10 9.77
N ILE A 114 -1.06 1.23 10.60
CA ILE A 114 -2.42 1.56 10.09
C ILE A 114 -2.39 2.94 9.44
N VAL A 115 -1.78 3.91 10.13
CA VAL A 115 -1.66 5.31 9.67
C VAL A 115 -0.20 5.68 9.48
N GLY A 116 0.16 6.18 8.30
CA GLY A 116 1.51 6.60 7.94
C GLY A 116 1.65 6.98 6.47
N PRO A 117 2.82 7.49 6.05
CA PRO A 117 3.10 7.82 4.65
C PRO A 117 2.90 6.63 3.72
N ARG A 118 2.41 6.87 2.50
CA ARG A 118 2.19 5.77 1.54
C ARG A 118 3.52 5.17 1.07
N PRO A 119 3.74 3.84 1.15
CA PRO A 119 4.99 3.25 0.68
C PRO A 119 5.12 3.40 -0.85
N PRO A 120 6.18 4.05 -1.37
CA PRO A 120 6.42 4.16 -2.81
C PRO A 120 7.02 2.85 -3.35
N VAL A 121 6.85 2.61 -4.65
CA VAL A 121 7.62 1.57 -5.36
C VAL A 121 9.12 1.92 -5.29
N THR A 122 9.98 0.92 -5.43
CA THR A 122 11.45 1.10 -5.33
C THR A 122 12.03 1.91 -6.49
N TYR A 123 11.28 2.15 -7.55
CA TYR A 123 11.75 2.81 -8.78
C TYR A 123 11.07 4.14 -9.10
N HIS A 124 10.10 4.58 -8.30
CA HIS A 124 9.29 5.79 -8.55
C HIS A 124 8.66 6.32 -7.24
N PRO A 125 8.59 7.65 -7.02
CA PRO A 125 9.01 8.74 -7.92
C PRO A 125 10.53 8.85 -8.14
N TYR A 126 11.33 8.35 -7.20
CA TYR A 126 12.78 8.28 -7.35
C TYR A 126 13.25 6.82 -7.33
N LYS A 127 14.35 6.54 -8.04
CA LYS A 127 14.90 5.19 -8.18
C LYS A 127 15.75 4.82 -6.95
N GLY A 128 15.13 4.22 -5.95
CA GLY A 128 15.77 3.83 -4.69
C GLY A 128 15.80 4.97 -3.67
N TYR A 129 15.99 4.60 -2.40
CA TYR A 129 15.98 5.53 -1.27
C TYR A 129 17.05 6.62 -1.38
N GLU A 130 18.26 6.27 -1.84
CA GLU A 130 19.38 7.21 -1.91
C GLU A 130 19.14 8.41 -2.83
N ASN A 131 18.31 8.23 -3.86
CA ASN A 131 18.01 9.26 -4.85
C ASN A 131 16.87 10.20 -4.42
N TYR A 132 16.30 10.01 -3.23
CA TYR A 132 15.33 10.97 -2.70
C TYR A 132 16.07 12.24 -2.22
N PRO A 133 15.53 13.44 -2.50
CA PRO A 133 15.98 14.66 -1.83
C PRO A 133 15.88 14.53 -0.30
N GLU A 134 16.80 15.14 0.44
CA GLU A 134 16.85 15.04 1.92
C GLU A 134 15.54 15.46 2.60
N TRP A 135 14.89 16.51 2.09
CA TRP A 135 13.57 16.93 2.60
C TRP A 135 12.53 15.82 2.46
N ALA A 136 12.54 15.11 1.32
CA ALA A 136 11.62 14.03 0.99
C ALA A 136 11.94 12.75 1.78
N LYS A 137 13.22 12.51 2.11
CA LYS A 137 13.63 11.37 2.95
C LYS A 137 13.00 11.39 4.34
N THR A 138 12.58 12.56 4.82
CA THR A 138 11.85 12.71 6.09
C THR A 138 10.64 11.79 6.16
N ARG A 139 9.93 11.55 5.04
CA ARG A 139 8.77 10.65 4.97
C ARG A 139 9.06 9.21 5.45
N PHE A 140 10.32 8.77 5.36
CA PHE A 140 10.72 7.42 5.75
C PHE A 140 11.14 7.31 7.21
N LYS A 141 11.06 8.38 8.02
CA LYS A 141 11.35 8.31 9.46
C LYS A 141 10.28 7.55 10.26
N MET A 142 9.11 7.33 9.67
CA MET A 142 8.00 6.55 10.22
C MET A 142 7.74 5.30 9.39
N LEU A 143 7.06 4.32 10.00
CA LEU A 143 6.55 3.17 9.25
C LEU A 143 5.54 3.65 8.20
N PRO A 144 5.58 3.09 6.98
CA PRO A 144 4.57 3.36 5.98
C PRO A 144 3.17 2.94 6.44
N GLY A 145 2.15 3.65 5.97
CA GLY A 145 0.76 3.45 6.38
C GLY A 145 -0.11 2.71 5.35
N VAL A 146 -1.11 1.97 5.83
CA VAL A 146 -2.24 1.53 5.00
C VAL A 146 -2.99 2.76 4.49
N THR A 147 -3.31 3.69 5.40
CA THR A 147 -3.77 5.04 5.09
C THR A 147 -2.82 6.10 5.65
N GLY A 148 -3.01 7.36 5.31
CA GLY A 148 -2.13 8.46 5.70
C GLY A 148 -2.72 9.81 5.35
N LEU A 149 -2.06 10.86 5.82
CA LEU A 149 -2.53 12.24 5.64
C LEU A 149 -2.68 12.58 4.15
N ALA A 150 -1.68 12.26 3.32
CA ALA A 150 -1.77 12.47 1.89
C ALA A 150 -2.96 11.72 1.25
N GLN A 151 -3.24 10.49 1.70
CA GLN A 151 -4.35 9.66 1.19
C GLN A 151 -5.74 10.21 1.55
N ILE A 152 -5.90 10.91 2.67
CA ILE A 152 -7.20 11.51 3.05
C ILE A 152 -7.37 12.94 2.55
N THR A 153 -6.28 13.64 2.23
CA THR A 153 -6.34 15.04 1.79
C THR A 153 -6.29 15.19 0.27
N VAL A 154 -5.28 14.60 -0.40
CA VAL A 154 -5.00 14.88 -1.82
C VAL A 154 -5.03 13.63 -2.70
N ARG A 155 -4.86 12.43 -2.16
CA ARG A 155 -4.83 11.17 -2.93
C ARG A 155 -3.92 11.28 -4.16
N ASN A 156 -4.48 11.07 -5.36
CA ASN A 156 -3.78 11.11 -6.63
C ASN A 156 -4.05 12.41 -7.43
N SER A 157 -4.69 13.41 -6.83
CA SER A 157 -5.04 14.66 -7.53
C SER A 157 -3.87 15.64 -7.68
N VAL A 158 -2.75 15.38 -7.00
CA VAL A 158 -1.56 16.23 -7.02
C VAL A 158 -0.29 15.44 -7.38
N SER A 159 0.78 16.16 -7.71
CA SER A 159 2.08 15.57 -8.05
C SER A 159 2.68 14.75 -6.89
N TRP A 160 3.72 13.97 -7.17
CA TRP A 160 4.41 13.22 -6.12
C TRP A 160 5.07 14.12 -5.08
N GLU A 161 5.66 15.24 -5.50
CA GLU A 161 6.28 16.22 -4.63
C GLU A 161 5.25 16.78 -3.64
N LYS A 162 4.07 17.18 -4.14
CA LYS A 162 2.98 17.67 -3.29
C LYS A 162 2.42 16.61 -2.35
N ARG A 163 2.34 15.34 -2.77
CA ARG A 163 1.99 14.24 -1.85
C ARG A 163 3.03 14.07 -0.74
N ILE A 164 4.32 14.15 -1.09
CA ILE A 164 5.40 14.01 -0.11
C ILE A 164 5.37 15.17 0.89
N GLU A 165 5.02 16.39 0.49
CA GLU A 165 4.81 17.51 1.45
C GLU A 165 3.79 17.14 2.54
N TRP A 166 2.67 16.49 2.19
CA TRP A 166 1.68 16.01 3.17
C TRP A 166 2.21 14.84 4.01
N ASP A 167 2.98 13.92 3.42
CA ASP A 167 3.63 12.86 4.17
C ASP A 167 4.65 13.41 5.20
N VAL A 168 5.40 14.43 4.82
CA VAL A 168 6.37 15.11 5.71
C VAL A 168 5.65 15.88 6.80
N LYS A 169 4.53 16.54 6.48
CA LYS A 169 3.68 17.23 7.46
C LYS A 169 3.08 16.29 8.52
N TYR A 170 2.90 15.01 8.19
CA TYR A 170 2.41 14.00 9.13
C TYR A 170 3.45 13.60 10.19
N ILE A 171 4.74 13.74 9.88
CA ILE A 171 5.86 13.26 10.72
C ILE A 171 6.26 14.29 11.76
#